data_AF-A0A7C1VD46-F1
#
_entry.id   AF-A0A7C1VD46-F1
#
_cell.length_a   1.000
_cell.length_b   1.000
_cell.length_c   1.000
_cell.angle_alpha   90.00
_cell.angle_beta   90.00
_cell.angle_gamma   90.00
#
_symmetry.space_group_name_H-M   'P 1'
#
loop_
_entity.id
_entity.type
_entity.pdbx_description
1 polymer ?
#
loop_
_entity_poly.entity_id
_entity_poly.type
_entity_poly.pdbx_seq_one_letter_code
_entity_poly.pdbx_strand_id
1 'polypeptide(L)'
;MRLLCFQAVLLAVLLLGCSSEKQWKEQLETDLHEFGHRNWIVVADYAYPSQSAGGIKTIFTGEDHLTVLEYVLDQIEQSPHISPTIMIDRELDMLSEESAAGIDRYRSNLANALGNRNTSSLPHLEIISRLDETSELFNILILKTNMTLPYTSVFIELDCAYWDSDKESRLRNTTTSD
;
A
#
# COMPACT_ATOMS: atom_id res chain seq x y z
N MET A 1 -18.00 -1.16 -50.71
CA MET A 1 -16.66 -1.04 -50.08
C MET A 1 -16.53 0.16 -49.13
N ARG A 2 -17.61 0.57 -48.44
CA ARG A 2 -17.57 1.62 -47.39
C ARG A 2 -18.26 1.21 -46.08
N LEU A 3 -18.88 0.03 -46.03
CA LEU A 3 -19.58 -0.48 -44.84
C LEU A 3 -18.74 -1.46 -44.00
N LEU A 4 -17.64 -1.98 -44.54
CA LEU A 4 -16.72 -2.90 -43.84
C LEU A 4 -15.71 -2.19 -42.92
N CYS A 5 -15.45 -0.89 -43.11
CA CYS A 5 -14.52 -0.15 -42.25
C CYS A 5 -15.13 0.28 -40.90
N PHE A 6 -16.45 0.44 -40.80
CA PHE A 6 -17.08 0.93 -39.57
C PHE A 6 -17.20 -0.15 -38.48
N GLN A 7 -17.25 -1.44 -38.85
CA GLN A 7 -17.24 -2.54 -37.88
C GLN A 7 -15.84 -2.86 -37.34
N ALA A 8 -14.78 -2.62 -38.12
CA ALA A 8 -13.41 -2.86 -37.67
C ALA A 8 -12.93 -1.83 -36.63
N VAL A 9 -13.44 -0.60 -36.68
CA VAL A 9 -13.07 0.46 -35.73
C VAL A 9 -13.77 0.29 -34.38
N LEU A 10 -14.99 -0.27 -34.34
CA LEU A 10 -15.71 -0.49 -33.09
C LEU A 10 -15.12 -1.63 -32.24
N LEU A 11 -14.42 -2.58 -32.85
CA LEU A 11 -13.77 -3.69 -32.13
C LEU A 11 -12.41 -3.29 -31.51
N ALA A 12 -11.75 -2.26 -32.03
CA ALA A 12 -10.47 -1.79 -31.52
C ALA A 12 -10.59 -0.89 -30.27
N VAL A 13 -11.76 -0.29 -30.03
CA VAL A 13 -11.99 0.62 -28.89
C VAL A 13 -12.28 -0.14 -27.59
N LEU A 14 -12.62 -1.43 -27.65
CA LEU A 14 -12.92 -2.25 -26.47
C LEU A 14 -11.68 -2.83 -25.75
N LEU A 15 -10.46 -2.66 -26.29
CA LEU A 15 -9.23 -3.26 -25.73
C LEU A 15 -8.37 -2.28 -24.92
N LEU A 16 -8.74 -1.01 -24.81
CA LEU A 16 -7.95 0.02 -24.11
C LEU A 16 -8.30 0.18 -22.62
N GLY A 17 -9.35 -0.47 -22.15
CA GLY A 17 -9.88 -0.27 -20.78
C GLY A 17 -9.27 -1.13 -19.67
N CYS A 18 -8.34 -2.05 -19.98
CA CYS A 18 -7.83 -3.04 -19.01
C CYS A 18 -6.32 -2.92 -18.73
N SER A 19 -5.70 -1.80 -19.13
CA SER A 19 -4.24 -1.66 -19.09
C SER A 19 -3.67 -1.29 -17.71
N SER A 20 -4.39 -0.53 -16.87
CA SER A 20 -3.85 -0.10 -15.57
C SER A 20 -4.00 -1.16 -14.48
N GLU A 21 -5.17 -1.83 -14.40
CA GLU A 21 -5.46 -2.87 -13.40
C GLU A 21 -4.44 -4.02 -13.45
N LYS A 22 -4.09 -4.48 -14.66
CA LYS A 22 -3.10 -5.57 -14.80
C LYS A 22 -1.70 -5.13 -14.40
N GLN A 23 -1.32 -3.88 -14.70
CA GLN A 23 0.06 -3.45 -14.59
C GLN A 23 0.55 -3.32 -13.13
N TRP A 24 -0.29 -2.79 -12.23
CA TRP A 24 0.14 -2.60 -10.85
C TRP A 24 0.15 -3.91 -10.05
N LYS A 25 -0.78 -4.85 -10.35
CA LYS A 25 -0.82 -6.18 -9.72
C LYS A 25 0.40 -7.01 -10.13
N GLU A 26 0.73 -7.03 -11.42
CA GLU A 26 1.95 -7.69 -11.93
C GLU A 26 3.23 -7.08 -11.32
N GLN A 27 3.26 -5.75 -11.14
CA GLN A 27 4.39 -5.10 -10.49
C GLN A 27 4.47 -5.46 -9.01
N LEU A 28 3.34 -5.48 -8.29
CA LEU A 28 3.30 -5.88 -6.89
C LEU A 28 3.81 -7.32 -6.72
N GLU A 29 3.34 -8.27 -7.55
CA GLU A 29 3.82 -9.65 -7.51
C GLU A 29 5.33 -9.74 -7.74
N THR A 30 5.85 -9.01 -8.73
CA THR A 30 7.29 -8.94 -8.99
C THR A 30 8.04 -8.38 -7.79
N ASP A 31 7.57 -7.26 -7.24
CA ASP A 31 8.22 -6.59 -6.12
C ASP A 31 8.16 -7.45 -4.85
N LEU A 32 7.07 -8.19 -4.58
CA LEU A 32 6.97 -9.09 -3.40
C LEU A 32 7.97 -10.25 -3.43
N HIS A 33 8.40 -10.71 -4.61
CA HIS A 33 9.46 -11.71 -4.72
C HIS A 33 10.86 -11.14 -4.39
N GLU A 34 11.08 -9.85 -4.63
CA GLU A 34 12.35 -9.18 -4.35
C GLU A 34 12.38 -8.53 -2.95
N PHE A 35 11.22 -8.08 -2.47
CA PHE A 35 11.07 -7.36 -1.23
C PHE A 35 11.20 -8.29 -0.03
N GLY A 36 11.87 -7.78 1.01
CA GLY A 36 12.05 -8.45 2.28
C GLY A 36 11.90 -7.45 3.44
N HIS A 37 12.51 -7.79 4.57
CA HIS A 37 12.48 -6.93 5.75
C HIS A 37 13.02 -5.51 5.44
N ARG A 38 12.24 -4.48 5.81
CA ARG A 38 12.46 -3.02 5.62
C ARG A 38 12.09 -2.46 4.26
N ASN A 39 11.59 -3.27 3.33
CA ASN A 39 10.89 -2.73 2.17
C ASN A 39 9.50 -2.23 2.58
N TRP A 40 8.95 -1.28 1.82
CA TRP A 40 7.65 -0.68 2.12
C TRP A 40 6.71 -0.78 0.93
N ILE A 41 5.43 -0.96 1.24
CA ILE A 41 4.33 -0.78 0.30
C ILE A 41 3.40 0.27 0.89
N VAL A 42 3.04 1.28 0.09
CA VAL A 42 2.12 2.35 0.49
C VAL A 42 0.88 2.28 -0.40
N VAL A 43 -0.30 2.08 0.20
CA VAL A 43 -1.59 2.21 -0.49
C VAL A 43 -2.08 3.63 -0.25
N ALA A 44 -1.78 4.50 -1.20
CA ALA A 44 -1.86 5.94 -1.04
C ALA A 44 -3.18 6.52 -1.54
N ASP A 45 -3.62 7.58 -0.89
CA ASP A 45 -4.64 8.47 -1.45
C ASP A 45 -4.15 9.18 -2.72
N TYR A 46 -5.07 9.84 -3.42
CA TYR A 46 -4.79 10.42 -4.72
C TYR A 46 -3.91 11.68 -4.65
N ALA A 47 -3.89 12.37 -3.51
CA ALA A 47 -3.11 13.59 -3.30
C ALA A 47 -1.66 13.29 -2.89
N TYR A 48 -1.35 12.07 -2.46
CA TYR A 48 0.01 11.67 -2.08
C TYR A 48 1.05 12.03 -3.15
N PRO A 49 2.18 12.67 -2.79
CA PRO A 49 3.12 13.21 -3.76
C PRO A 49 3.86 12.11 -4.53
N SER A 50 4.18 12.39 -5.79
CA SER A 50 5.16 11.59 -6.53
C SER A 50 6.55 12.00 -6.05
N GLN A 51 7.13 11.22 -5.13
CA GLN A 51 8.46 11.48 -4.58
C GLN A 51 9.56 11.21 -5.63
N SER A 52 10.69 11.90 -5.50
CA SER A 52 11.80 11.85 -6.47
C SER A 52 12.96 10.95 -6.05
N ALA A 53 12.89 10.29 -4.89
CA ALA A 53 13.95 9.41 -4.41
C ALA A 53 14.07 8.17 -5.30
N GLY A 54 15.30 7.74 -5.59
CA GLY A 54 15.57 6.67 -6.56
C GLY A 54 15.03 5.30 -6.16
N GLY A 55 14.87 5.03 -4.86
CA GLY A 55 14.26 3.80 -4.33
C GLY A 55 12.73 3.78 -4.39
N ILE A 56 12.07 4.87 -4.83
CA ILE A 56 10.61 4.97 -4.83
C ILE A 56 10.06 4.70 -6.23
N LYS A 57 9.17 3.71 -6.33
CA LYS A 57 8.35 3.46 -7.51
C LYS A 57 6.91 3.85 -7.19
N THR A 58 6.35 4.82 -7.94
CA THR A 58 4.95 5.23 -7.80
C THR A 58 4.13 4.78 -9.00
N ILE A 59 3.02 4.09 -8.75
CA ILE A 59 2.07 3.64 -9.78
C ILE A 59 0.67 4.11 -9.41
N PHE A 60 -0.03 4.73 -10.36
CA PHE A 60 -1.45 5.01 -10.21
C PHE A 60 -2.28 3.80 -10.63
N THR A 61 -3.06 3.24 -9.70
CA THR A 61 -3.87 2.03 -9.92
C THR A 61 -5.16 2.35 -10.68
N GLY A 62 -5.74 3.52 -10.42
CA GLY A 62 -7.06 3.91 -10.91
C GLY A 62 -8.23 3.27 -10.13
N GLU A 63 -7.93 2.47 -9.11
CA GLU A 63 -8.89 1.65 -8.36
C GLU A 63 -9.27 2.27 -7.01
N ASP A 64 -10.37 1.75 -6.45
CA ASP A 64 -10.82 2.07 -5.09
C ASP A 64 -9.76 1.67 -4.05
N HIS A 65 -9.61 2.50 -3.02
CA HIS A 65 -8.51 2.36 -2.07
C HIS A 65 -8.58 1.09 -1.23
N LEU A 66 -9.76 0.73 -0.72
CA LEU A 66 -9.91 -0.47 0.10
C LEU A 66 -9.77 -1.74 -0.75
N THR A 67 -10.22 -1.70 -2.00
CA THR A 67 -9.99 -2.79 -2.97
C THR A 67 -8.49 -3.06 -3.19
N VAL A 68 -7.69 -2.01 -3.37
CA VAL A 68 -6.22 -2.14 -3.51
C VAL A 68 -5.59 -2.60 -2.20
N LEU A 69 -6.02 -2.06 -1.06
CA LEU A 69 -5.49 -2.41 0.25
C LEU A 69 -5.71 -3.89 0.59
N GLU A 70 -6.94 -4.39 0.40
CA GLU A 70 -7.29 -5.80 0.64
C GLU A 70 -6.43 -6.71 -0.25
N TYR A 71 -6.31 -6.39 -1.53
CA TYR A 71 -5.45 -7.15 -2.45
C TYR A 71 -3.99 -7.18 -1.98
N VAL A 72 -3.42 -6.03 -1.61
CA VAL A 72 -2.04 -5.93 -1.14
C VAL A 72 -1.82 -6.76 0.13
N LEU A 73 -2.71 -6.65 1.11
CA LEU A 73 -2.63 -7.41 2.35
C LEU A 73 -2.72 -8.92 2.09
N ASP A 74 -3.65 -9.35 1.23
CA ASP A 74 -3.80 -10.75 0.85
C ASP A 74 -2.54 -11.31 0.17
N GLN A 75 -1.88 -10.53 -0.69
CA GLN A 75 -0.64 -10.95 -1.35
C GLN A 75 0.55 -11.03 -0.38
N ILE A 76 0.64 -10.09 0.58
CA ILE A 76 1.66 -10.14 1.63
C ILE A 76 1.44 -11.38 2.51
N GLU A 77 0.20 -11.68 2.90
CA GLU A 77 -0.11 -12.84 3.76
C GLU A 77 0.14 -14.19 3.08
N GLN A 78 0.05 -14.24 1.76
CA GLN A 78 0.43 -15.41 0.97
C GLN A 78 1.95 -15.55 0.79
N SER A 79 2.72 -14.52 1.13
CA SER A 79 4.18 -14.50 1.00
C SER A 79 4.85 -15.08 2.26
N PRO A 80 5.58 -16.20 2.18
CA PRO A 80 6.08 -16.89 3.37
C PRO A 80 7.25 -16.20 4.08
N HIS A 81 7.91 -15.24 3.43
CA HIS A 81 9.12 -14.58 3.91
C HIS A 81 8.87 -13.20 4.56
N ILE A 82 7.68 -12.62 4.38
CA ILE A 82 7.35 -11.27 4.82
C ILE A 82 5.99 -11.20 5.51
N SER A 83 5.85 -10.24 6.43
CA SER A 83 4.61 -9.97 7.16
C SER A 83 4.40 -8.45 7.26
N PRO A 84 3.14 -7.97 7.34
CA PRO A 84 2.87 -6.54 7.34
C PRO A 84 2.98 -5.94 8.75
N THR A 85 3.73 -4.84 8.86
CA THR A 85 3.63 -3.88 9.97
C THR A 85 2.90 -2.64 9.46
N ILE A 86 1.65 -2.49 9.90
CA ILE A 86 0.73 -1.50 9.32
C ILE A 86 0.75 -0.21 10.14
N MET A 87 0.85 0.92 9.45
CA MET A 87 0.74 2.26 10.00
C MET A 87 -0.34 3.05 9.26
N ILE A 88 -1.12 3.81 10.01
CA ILE A 88 -2.13 4.75 9.50
C ILE A 88 -1.88 6.12 10.13
N ASP A 89 -2.29 7.17 9.41
CA ASP A 89 -2.21 8.55 9.89
C ASP A 89 -3.13 8.76 11.11
N ARG A 90 -2.59 9.28 12.21
CA ARG A 90 -3.34 9.58 13.44
C ARG A 90 -4.35 10.71 13.23
N GLU A 91 -4.06 11.61 12.31
CA GLU A 91 -4.92 12.70 11.90
C GLU A 91 -6.26 12.19 11.34
N LEU A 92 -6.29 10.97 10.79
CA LEU A 92 -7.52 10.34 10.31
C LEU A 92 -8.60 10.29 11.41
N ASP A 93 -8.23 10.01 12.67
CA ASP A 93 -9.18 9.94 13.78
C ASP A 93 -9.72 11.31 14.22
N MET A 94 -9.04 12.39 13.82
CA MET A 94 -9.40 13.76 14.21
C MET A 94 -10.40 14.41 13.24
N LEU A 95 -10.62 13.82 12.06
CA LEU A 95 -11.51 14.37 11.04
C LEU A 95 -12.98 14.16 11.39
N SER A 96 -13.80 15.18 11.13
CA SER A 96 -15.26 15.09 11.19
C SER A 96 -15.88 15.02 9.79
N GLU A 97 -17.14 14.56 9.70
CA GLU A 97 -17.94 14.60 8.47
C GLU A 97 -18.07 16.00 7.86
N GLU A 98 -18.00 17.07 8.68
CA GLU A 98 -18.00 18.45 8.20
C GLU A 98 -16.70 18.79 7.47
N SER A 99 -15.56 18.34 7.99
CA SER A 99 -14.25 18.58 7.37
C SER A 99 -13.96 17.67 6.17
N ALA A 100 -14.53 16.47 6.16
CA ALA A 100 -14.34 15.46 5.13
C ALA A 100 -15.58 14.55 5.04
N ALA A 101 -16.48 14.84 4.12
CA ALA A 101 -17.72 14.08 3.98
C ALA A 101 -17.45 12.62 3.59
N GLY A 102 -18.01 11.68 4.35
CA GLY A 102 -17.86 10.22 4.17
C GLY A 102 -16.72 9.59 4.98
N ILE A 103 -16.02 10.35 5.81
CA ILE A 103 -14.87 9.87 6.59
C ILE A 103 -15.24 8.84 7.66
N ASP A 104 -16.42 8.92 8.28
CA ASP A 104 -16.89 7.95 9.27
C ASP A 104 -17.09 6.57 8.66
N ARG A 105 -17.73 6.56 7.47
CA ARG A 105 -17.92 5.33 6.70
C ARG A 105 -16.58 4.77 6.24
N TYR A 106 -15.67 5.62 5.78
CA TYR A 106 -14.34 5.18 5.39
C TYR A 106 -13.58 4.55 6.57
N ARG A 107 -13.52 5.22 7.74
CA ARG A 107 -12.88 4.67 8.95
C ARG A 107 -13.45 3.31 9.35
N SER A 108 -14.77 3.17 9.31
CA SER A 108 -15.44 1.90 9.62
C SER A 108 -15.04 0.79 8.64
N ASN A 109 -14.99 1.10 7.34
CA ASN A 109 -14.60 0.15 6.32
C ASN A 109 -13.11 -0.20 6.40
N LEU A 110 -12.25 0.79 6.65
CA LEU A 110 -10.81 0.59 6.86
C LEU A 110 -10.56 -0.33 8.06
N ALA A 111 -11.24 -0.10 9.18
CA ALA A 111 -11.13 -0.98 10.36
C ALA A 111 -11.52 -2.43 10.04
N ASN A 112 -12.55 -2.64 9.22
CA ASN A 112 -12.96 -3.97 8.76
C ASN A 112 -11.90 -4.61 7.84
N ALA A 113 -11.35 -3.86 6.89
CA ALA A 113 -10.31 -4.34 5.98
C ALA A 113 -9.01 -4.72 6.72
N LEU A 114 -8.62 -3.92 7.72
CA LEU A 114 -7.44 -4.18 8.55
C LEU A 114 -7.66 -5.37 9.50
N GLY A 115 -8.87 -5.57 10.00
CA GLY A 115 -9.22 -6.66 10.90
C GLY A 115 -8.43 -6.62 12.21
N ASN A 116 -7.87 -7.75 12.61
CA ASN A 116 -7.08 -7.86 13.86
C ASN A 116 -5.56 -7.69 13.63
N ARG A 117 -5.14 -7.23 12.46
CA ARG A 117 -3.72 -7.03 12.15
C ARG A 117 -3.12 -5.96 13.06
N ASN A 118 -1.85 -6.12 13.39
CA ASN A 118 -1.13 -5.13 14.19
C ASN A 118 -1.04 -3.81 13.40
N THR A 119 -1.81 -2.82 13.83
CA THR A 119 -1.90 -1.50 13.20
C THR A 119 -1.54 -0.43 14.21
N SER A 120 -0.61 0.44 13.83
CA SER A 120 -0.20 1.59 14.62
C SER A 120 -0.76 2.89 14.03
N SER A 121 -1.27 3.76 14.90
CA SER A 121 -1.70 5.12 14.54
C SER A 121 -0.59 6.11 14.90
N LEU A 122 0.07 6.69 13.90
CA LEU A 122 1.23 7.58 14.05
C LEU A 122 0.97 8.95 13.39
N PRO A 123 1.59 10.05 13.85
CA PRO A 123 1.48 11.34 13.16
C PRO A 123 1.99 11.21 11.73
N HIS A 124 1.27 11.81 10.78
CA HIS A 124 1.63 11.76 9.36
C HIS A 124 3.12 12.07 9.09
N LEU A 125 3.63 13.15 9.68
CA LEU A 125 5.02 13.57 9.49
C LEU A 125 6.04 12.54 10.01
N GLU A 126 5.70 11.78 11.04
CA GLU A 126 6.57 10.72 11.56
C GLU A 126 6.69 9.58 10.53
N ILE A 127 5.57 9.18 9.93
CA ILE A 127 5.56 8.13 8.90
C ILE A 127 6.34 8.58 7.66
N ILE A 128 6.12 9.82 7.21
CA ILE A 128 6.85 10.39 6.06
C ILE A 128 8.36 10.46 6.34
N SER A 129 8.79 10.88 7.53
CA SER A 129 10.21 10.88 7.91
C SER A 129 10.84 9.49 7.79
N ARG A 130 10.13 8.44 8.26
CA ARG A 130 10.60 7.05 8.16
C ARG A 130 10.70 6.59 6.70
N LEU A 131 9.72 6.93 5.86
CA LEU A 131 9.76 6.62 4.43
C LEU A 131 10.93 7.32 3.73
N ASP A 132 11.14 8.61 4.01
CA ASP A 132 12.23 9.39 3.43
C ASP A 132 13.59 8.75 3.78
N GLU A 133 13.84 8.46 5.05
CA GLU A 133 15.05 7.78 5.54
C GLU A 133 15.22 6.38 4.91
N THR A 134 14.13 5.61 4.82
CA THR A 134 14.15 4.26 4.25
C THR A 134 14.45 4.28 2.75
N SER A 135 13.93 5.26 2.03
CA SER A 135 14.06 5.37 0.57
C SER A 135 15.48 5.62 0.07
N GLU A 136 16.40 6.00 0.97
CA GLU A 136 17.82 6.14 0.68
C GLU A 136 18.51 4.79 0.46
N LEU A 137 17.98 3.72 1.08
CA LEU A 137 18.63 2.40 1.13
C LEU A 137 17.76 1.27 0.59
N PHE A 138 16.44 1.40 0.67
CA PHE A 138 15.49 0.34 0.35
C PHE A 138 14.41 0.81 -0.62
N ASN A 139 13.86 -0.15 -1.35
CA ASN A 139 12.80 0.13 -2.30
C ASN A 139 11.44 0.27 -1.61
N ILE A 140 10.66 1.21 -2.12
CA ILE A 140 9.31 1.52 -1.69
C ILE A 140 8.39 1.49 -2.91
N LEU A 141 7.33 0.70 -2.83
CA LEU A 141 6.27 0.70 -3.84
C LEU A 141 5.08 1.53 -3.35
N ILE A 142 4.77 2.61 -4.07
CA ILE A 142 3.60 3.45 -3.80
C ILE A 142 2.52 3.15 -4.83
N LEU A 143 1.41 2.61 -4.36
CA LEU A 143 0.20 2.34 -5.14
C LEU A 143 -0.82 3.45 -4.87
N LYS A 144 -0.84 4.46 -5.75
CA LYS A 144 -1.79 5.57 -5.67
C LYS A 144 -3.16 5.16 -6.17
N THR A 145 -4.16 5.35 -5.32
CA THR A 145 -5.57 4.99 -5.58
C THR A 145 -6.36 6.22 -6.06
N ASN A 146 -7.66 6.05 -6.32
CA ASN A 146 -8.56 7.16 -6.63
C ASN A 146 -9.19 7.83 -5.38
N MET A 147 -8.75 7.47 -4.17
CA MET A 147 -9.28 8.03 -2.91
C MET A 147 -8.93 9.51 -2.75
N THR A 148 -9.93 10.32 -2.39
CA THR A 148 -9.79 11.78 -2.25
C THR A 148 -10.03 12.29 -0.83
N LEU A 149 -10.22 11.38 0.14
CA LEU A 149 -10.29 11.75 1.55
C LEU A 149 -8.87 11.93 2.12
N PRO A 150 -8.66 12.93 2.99
CA PRO A 150 -7.35 13.20 3.57
C PRO A 150 -6.95 12.14 4.60
N TYR A 151 -5.65 11.94 4.78
CA TYR A 151 -5.09 11.03 5.79
C TYR A 151 -5.58 9.58 5.66
N THR A 152 -5.89 9.16 4.42
CA THR A 152 -6.41 7.82 4.14
C THR A 152 -5.35 6.86 3.61
N SER A 153 -4.13 7.36 3.36
CA SER A 153 -2.99 6.53 2.98
C SER A 153 -2.67 5.49 4.07
N VAL A 154 -2.38 4.26 3.66
CA VAL A 154 -1.98 3.16 4.55
C VAL A 154 -0.56 2.75 4.20
N PHE A 155 0.28 2.66 5.23
CA PHE A 155 1.71 2.44 5.10
C PHE A 155 2.05 1.07 5.66
N ILE A 156 2.73 0.25 4.88
CA ILE A 156 3.01 -1.15 5.23
C ILE A 156 4.51 -1.36 5.14
N GLU A 157 5.16 -1.39 6.29
CA GLU A 157 6.54 -1.86 6.39
C GLU A 157 6.54 -3.39 6.42
N LEU A 158 7.41 -4.01 5.63
CA LEU A 158 7.54 -5.45 5.57
C LEU A 158 8.54 -5.92 6.63
N ASP A 159 8.11 -6.82 7.51
CA ASP A 159 8.94 -7.50 8.52
C ASP A 159 9.12 -8.99 8.16
N CYS A 160 10.07 -9.67 8.77
CA CYS A 160 10.35 -11.09 8.54
C CYS A 160 9.26 -12.00 9.13
N ALA A 161 8.48 -12.68 8.28
CA ALA A 161 7.37 -13.52 8.74
C ALA A 161 7.79 -14.70 9.63
N TYR A 162 8.93 -15.33 9.34
CA TYR A 162 9.39 -16.49 10.08
C TYR A 162 10.24 -16.12 11.31
N TRP A 163 10.72 -14.88 11.41
CA TRP A 163 11.57 -14.40 12.49
C TRP A 163 11.17 -12.99 12.97
N ASP A 164 10.13 -12.96 13.78
CA ASP A 164 9.59 -11.74 14.40
C ASP A 164 10.49 -11.16 15.51
N SER A 165 10.20 -9.91 15.88
CA SER A 165 10.90 -9.19 16.94
C SER A 165 10.85 -9.87 18.33
N ASP A 166 9.80 -10.65 18.61
CA ASP A 166 9.68 -11.43 19.84
C ASP A 166 10.69 -12.59 19.87
N LYS A 167 10.83 -13.33 18.77
CA LYS A 167 11.85 -14.38 18.62
C LYS A 167 13.25 -13.80 18.73
N GLU A 168 13.49 -12.66 18.08
CA GLU A 168 14.77 -11.96 18.17
C GLU A 168 15.08 -11.52 19.61
N SER A 169 14.11 -10.92 20.29
CA SER A 169 14.24 -10.51 21.70
C SER A 169 14.57 -11.70 22.61
N ARG A 170 13.87 -12.82 22.45
CA ARG A 170 14.16 -14.07 23.19
C ARG A 170 15.58 -14.54 22.93
N LEU A 171 16.05 -14.53 21.68
CA LEU A 171 17.43 -14.90 21.34
C LEU A 171 18.43 -13.99 22.06
N ARG A 172 18.26 -12.67 22.01
CA ARG A 172 19.19 -11.71 22.65
C ARG A 172 19.24 -11.86 24.17
N ASN A 173 18.11 -12.17 24.79
CA ASN A 173 18.02 -12.40 26.23
C ASN A 173 18.72 -13.70 26.67
N THR A 174 18.93 -14.67 25.77
CA THR A 174 19.76 -15.86 26.10
C THR A 174 21.25 -15.54 26.14
N THR A 175 21.72 -14.54 25.39
CA THR A 175 23.14 -14.19 25.29
C THR A 175 23.63 -13.24 26.40
N THR A 176 22.72 -12.69 27.21
CA THR A 176 23.04 -11.76 28.31
C THR A 176 23.28 -12.48 29.66
N SER A 177 23.40 -13.81 29.66
CA SER A 177 23.57 -14.64 30.87
C SER A 177 25.00 -15.17 31.11
N ASP A 178 25.99 -14.67 30.36
CA ASP A 178 27.43 -14.96 30.55
C ASP A 178 28.19 -13.73 31.06
#